data_AF-A0A0R1QRB1-F1
#
_entry.id   AF-A0A0R1QRB1-F1
#
_cell.length_a   1.000
_cell.length_b   1.000
_cell.length_c   1.000
_cell.angle_alpha   90.00
_cell.angle_beta   90.00
_cell.angle_gamma   90.00
#
_symmetry.space_group_name_H-M   'P 1'
#
loop_
_entity.id
_entity.type
_entity.pdbx_description
1 polymer ?
#
loop_
_entity_poly.entity_id
_entity_poly.type
_entity_poly.pdbx_seq_one_letter_code
_entity_poly.pdbx_strand_id
1 'polypeptide(L)' 'MMTLTQQEFTHQLLKLTQSLDINLLMNAASYESDASQKAVFEALYDYVLDTRQRALIARKDRTAP' A
#
# COMPACT_ATOMS: atom_id res chain seq x y z
N MET A 1 -23.32 6.78 15.96
CA MET A 1 -22.19 6.76 15.01
C MET A 1 -20.94 6.47 15.81
N MET A 2 -20.27 5.33 15.61
CA MET A 2 -18.93 5.14 16.19
C MET A 2 -17.94 5.92 15.33
N THR A 3 -17.33 6.96 15.91
CA THR A 3 -16.18 7.64 15.33
C THR A 3 -14.95 6.77 15.53
N LEU A 4 -14.30 6.39 14.44
CA LEU A 4 -12.98 5.75 14.50
C LEU A 4 -11.99 6.74 15.11
N THR A 5 -11.11 6.25 15.97
CA THR A 5 -9.92 7.02 16.33
C THR A 5 -9.06 7.24 15.09
N GLN A 6 -8.25 8.31 15.08
CA GLN A 6 -7.35 8.60 13.97
C GLN A 6 -6.45 7.40 13.64
N GLN A 7 -5.95 6.71 14.67
CA GLN A 7 -5.09 5.54 14.51
C GLN A 7 -5.81 4.35 13.87
N GLU A 8 -7.06 4.06 14.28
CA GLU A 8 -7.86 2.98 13.69
C GLU A 8 -8.20 3.27 12.24
N PHE A 9 -8.53 4.54 11.92
CA PHE A 9 -8.77 4.96 10.55
C PHE A 9 -7.54 4.75 9.67
N THR A 10 -6.36 5.22 10.12
CA THR A 10 -5.11 5.04 9.38
C THR A 10 -4.80 3.54 9.18
N HIS A 11 -5.00 2.71 10.21
CA HIS A 11 -4.78 1.28 10.09
C HIS A 11 -5.72 0.62 9.07
N GLN A 12 -7.00 1.00 9.05
CA GLN A 12 -7.96 0.49 8.08
C GLN A 12 -7.63 0.95 6.66
N LEU A 13 -7.22 2.20 6.49
CA LEU A 13 -6.77 2.73 5.20
C LEU A 13 -5.60 1.90 4.67
N LEU A 14 -4.57 1.67 5.48
CA LEU A 14 -3.41 0.87 5.08
C LEU A 14 -3.79 -0.56 4.69
N LYS A 15 -4.71 -1.21 5.44
CA LYS A 15 -5.23 -2.53 5.09
C LYS A 15 -5.95 -2.54 3.74
N LEU A 16 -6.77 -1.51 3.47
CA LEU A 16 -7.43 -1.37 2.18
C LEU A 16 -6.40 -1.21 1.06
N THR A 17 -5.37 -0.37 1.26
CA THR A 17 -4.31 -0.15 0.29
C THR A 17 -3.58 -1.45 -0.09
N GLN A 18 -3.31 -2.34 0.87
CA GLN A 18 -2.67 -3.64 0.60
C GLN A 18 -3.46 -4.52 -0.38
N SER A 19 -4.79 -4.36 -0.42
CA SER A 19 -5.68 -5.13 -1.30
C SER A 19 -5.79 -4.57 -2.72
N LEU A 20 -5.27 -3.36 -2.96
CA LEU A 20 -5.32 -2.72 -4.27
C LEU A 20 -4.39 -3.41 -5.27
N ASP A 21 -4.78 -3.33 -6.55
CA ASP A 21 -3.90 -3.75 -7.65
C ASP A 21 -2.71 -2.78 -7.73
N ILE A 22 -1.51 -3.36 -7.65
CA ILE A 22 -0.25 -2.61 -7.67
C ILE A 22 -0.04 -1.92 -9.03
N ASN A 23 -0.51 -2.51 -10.12
CA ASN A 23 -0.40 -1.92 -11.45
C ASN A 23 -1.32 -0.71 -11.58
N LEU A 24 -2.49 -0.74 -10.93
CA LEU A 24 -3.40 0.39 -10.90
C LEU A 24 -2.81 1.57 -10.11
N LEU A 25 -2.16 1.29 -8.97
CA LEU A 25 -1.44 2.31 -8.19
C LEU A 25 -0.27 2.92 -8.98
N MET A 26 0.53 2.08 -9.65
CA MET A 26 1.63 2.53 -10.50
C MET A 26 1.14 3.42 -11.64
N ASN A 27 0.06 3.02 -12.32
CA ASN A 27 -0.53 3.80 -13.40
C ASN A 27 -1.10 5.13 -12.88
N ALA A 28 -1.81 5.11 -11.76
CA ALA A 28 -2.32 6.33 -11.12
C ALA A 28 -1.18 7.31 -10.80
N ALA A 29 -0.10 6.84 -10.17
CA ALA A 29 1.08 7.66 -9.90
C ALA A 29 1.74 8.21 -11.19
N SER A 30 1.77 7.41 -12.26
CA SER A 30 2.43 7.77 -13.51
C SER A 30 1.69 8.84 -14.32
N TYR A 31 0.35 8.82 -14.27
CA TYR A 31 -0.50 9.69 -15.09
C TYR A 31 -1.20 10.81 -14.30
N GLU A 32 -1.10 10.82 -12.97
CA GLU A 32 -1.66 11.89 -12.16
C GLU A 32 -0.93 13.23 -12.42
N SER A 33 -1.72 14.28 -12.65
CA SER A 33 -1.24 15.61 -13.00
C SER A 33 -1.10 16.50 -11.77
N ASP A 34 -1.93 16.29 -10.75
CA ASP A 34 -1.81 16.99 -9.48
C ASP A 34 -0.64 16.43 -8.65
N ALA A 35 0.32 17.30 -8.32
CA ALA A 35 1.54 16.88 -7.63
C ALA A 35 1.25 16.26 -6.25
N SER A 36 0.23 16.73 -5.55
CA SER A 36 -0.10 16.23 -4.21
C SER A 36 -0.75 14.85 -4.29
N GLN A 37 -1.69 14.65 -5.20
CA GLN A 37 -2.32 13.36 -5.45
C GLN A 37 -1.32 12.33 -5.98
N LYS A 38 -0.43 12.76 -6.88
CA LYS A 38 0.65 11.92 -7.38
C LYS A 38 1.53 11.40 -6.25
N ALA A 39 1.97 12.28 -5.34
CA ALA A 39 2.77 11.88 -4.18
C ALA A 39 2.04 10.87 -3.28
N VAL A 40 0.72 11.00 -3.13
CA VAL A 40 -0.08 10.00 -2.40
C VAL A 40 -0.10 8.67 -3.12
N PHE A 41 -0.34 8.64 -4.44
CA PHE A 41 -0.32 7.39 -5.20
C PHE A 41 1.04 6.70 -5.18
N GLU A 42 2.13 7.47 -5.27
CA GLU A 42 3.51 6.96 -5.12
C GLU A 42 3.71 6.34 -3.74
N ALA A 43 3.34 7.03 -2.67
CA ALA A 43 3.46 6.51 -1.31
C ALA A 43 2.63 5.23 -1.08
N LEU A 44 1.42 5.16 -1.64
CA LEU A 44 0.57 3.97 -1.57
C LEU A 44 1.17 2.81 -2.37
N TYR A 45 1.72 3.08 -3.56
CA TYR A 45 2.42 2.09 -4.37
C TYR A 45 3.61 1.49 -3.62
N ASP A 46 4.50 2.35 -3.09
CA ASP A 46 5.69 1.93 -2.36
C ASP A 46 5.32 1.08 -1.14
N TYR A 47 4.31 1.50 -0.38
CA TYR A 47 3.82 0.74 0.77
C TYR A 47 3.36 -0.67 0.40
N VAL A 48 2.63 -0.82 -0.70
CA VAL A 48 2.14 -2.13 -1.18
C VAL A 48 3.30 -2.99 -1.67
N LEU A 49 4.24 -2.40 -2.42
CA LEU A 49 5.43 -3.08 -2.91
C LEU A 49 6.26 -3.65 -1.74
N ASP A 50 6.57 -2.81 -0.75
CA ASP A 50 7.30 -3.20 0.45
C ASP A 50 6.59 -4.32 1.23
N THR A 51 5.28 -4.20 1.39
CA THR A 51 4.48 -5.21 2.10
C THR A 51 4.55 -6.56 1.39
N ARG A 52 4.43 -6.57 0.06
CA ARG A 52 4.50 -7.79 -0.75
C ARG A 52 5.91 -8.38 -0.72
N GLN A 53 6.95 -7.56 -0.81
CA GLN A 53 8.34 -8.01 -0.76
C GLN A 53 8.67 -8.67 0.59
N ARG A 54 8.25 -8.06 1.71
CA ARG A 54 8.40 -8.66 3.05
C ARG A 54 7.70 -10.01 3.15
N ALA A 55 6.48 -10.13 2.61
CA ALA A 55 5.75 -11.39 2.61
C ALA A 55 6.44 -12.48 1.78
N LEU A 56 7.03 -12.11 0.62
CA LEU A 56 7.78 -13.04 -0.22
C LEU A 56 9.07 -13.52 0.45
N ILE A 57 9.82 -12.61 1.08
CA ILE A 57 11.05 -12.95 1.83
C ILE A 57 10.72 -13.90 2.98
N ALA A 58 9.71 -13.58 3.80
CA ALA A 58 9.31 -14.42 4.93
C ALA A 58 8.86 -15.83 4.50
N ARG A 59 8.24 -15.96 3.32
CA ARG A 59 7.92 -17.27 2.74
C ARG A 59 9.17 -18.03 2.34
N LYS A 60 10.11 -17.36 1.65
CA LYS A 60 11.38 -17.95 1.24
C LYS A 60 12.17 -18.49 2.44
N ASP A 61 12.27 -17.71 3.51
CA ASP A 61 12.98 -18.11 4.74
C ASP A 61 12.33 -19.32 5.42
N ARG A 62 10.99 -19.42 5.39
CA ARG A 62 10.26 -20.58 5.95
C ARG A 62 10.42 -21.84 5.10
N THR A 63 10.72 -21.70 3.81
CA THR A 63 10.90 -22.83 2.87
C THR A 63 12.37 -23.19 2.63
N ALA A 64 13.31 -22.49 3.27
CA ALA A 64 14.72 -22.83 3.19
C ALA A 64 14.99 -24.13 4.00
N PRO A 65 15.72 -25.10 3.43
CA PRO A 65 16.01 -26.40 4.05
C PRO A 65 16.92 -26.30 5.28
#